data_AF-A0A354B9Z3-F1
#
_entry.id   AF-A0A354B9Z3-F1
#
_cell.length_a   1.000
_cell.length_b   1.000
_cell.length_c   1.000
_cell.angle_alpha   90.00
_cell.angle_beta   90.00
_cell.angle_gamma   90.00
#
_symmetry.space_group_name_H-M   'P 1'
#
loop_
_entity.id
_entity.type
_entity.pdbx_description
1 polymer ?
#
loop_
_entity_poly.entity_id
_entity_poly.type
_entity_poly.pdbx_seq_one_letter_code
_entity_poly.pdbx_strand_id
1 'polypeptide(L)'
;MKNSGERPISATRYPLVAAALAALAALAALAASVYVHDSGAPSDTVQLLGPEAAAGDESQTTVTQSGRGLGRSAVVSVGESTQFREVDSWDRSAVVAASIEEFSRTEPEILFTGSVSSCTAGSTNPEYRASVIQRVNWYRVMAGLKPVSEHAEYSSSNQQAAVMMSSNGTLSHYPDESWTCHSDDGQTSAGRSALALGIAGVGAIDAYMADFGDNNLEVGHRRAILYPQTKLVGTGDVPGGGGFLPANTLQLFDSEVWSARPEVREERGFVAWPPSGYIPAEAVWTRWSFSLPESDFSSANVAVEGPDGMIQTDVIARIQRNGRSAPEASIVWHVNGATDSVPFTPIPANGQDDCYYVTISGVKTNSGNDLAPFEYTTCLLDMSLPGAGAPATTRCPDLEFKAWATPCWSEPTTPSTPFTDVSHSDYFFDPVRWMTANNITRGVAPDRFDPNGLVSRAQTVTFLWRLAGSPAPSANAPTFSDVSPGHYFYDAVRWAAENNITKGYGSGEFGPHRPTTRAQFVTFLWRLADEPQSDGHNFDDVTASWQQSAVGWAASSGITNGISPTKFGPDMAATRGQAATFIRRFVNGL
;
A
#
# COMPACT_ATOMS: atom_id res chain seq x y z
N MET A 1 -19.75 34.69 50.69
CA MET A 1 -20.95 34.60 49.83
C MET A 1 -20.74 35.51 48.61
N LYS A 2 -20.78 34.92 47.40
CA LYS A 2 -21.19 35.49 46.08
C LYS A 2 -20.50 36.78 45.57
N ASN A 3 -20.20 36.99 44.29
CA ASN A 3 -20.23 36.19 43.06
C ASN A 3 -19.40 36.93 42.00
N SER A 4 -19.08 36.18 40.95
CA SER A 4 -18.49 36.51 39.64
C SER A 4 -19.02 37.74 38.90
N GLY A 5 -18.16 38.27 38.01
CA GLY A 5 -18.49 39.24 36.96
C GLY A 5 -17.54 39.09 35.77
N GLU A 6 -17.74 38.05 34.97
CA GLU A 6 -17.14 37.89 33.64
C GLU A 6 -17.77 38.85 32.63
N ARG A 7 -16.95 39.37 31.71
CA ARG A 7 -17.41 40.07 30.50
C ARG A 7 -17.35 39.10 29.32
N PRO A 8 -18.32 39.10 28.39
CA PRO A 8 -18.31 38.19 27.24
C PRO A 8 -17.37 38.71 26.15
N ILE A 9 -16.55 37.83 25.59
CA ILE A 9 -15.82 38.07 24.34
C ILE A 9 -16.63 37.46 23.20
N SER A 10 -16.94 38.31 22.22
CA SER A 10 -17.71 38.06 21.01
C SER A 10 -17.15 36.92 20.17
N ALA A 11 -17.97 35.90 19.90
CA ALA A 11 -17.72 34.88 18.87
C ALA A 11 -18.20 35.40 17.50
N THR A 12 -17.29 35.74 16.60
CA THR A 12 -17.58 35.88 15.16
C THR A 12 -16.29 35.92 14.35
N ARG A 13 -16.07 34.84 13.58
CA ARG A 13 -15.06 34.52 12.53
C ARG A 13 -14.79 33.02 12.76
N TYR A 14 -15.40 32.05 12.08
CA TYR A 14 -15.24 31.70 10.66
C TYR A 14 -16.44 30.84 10.19
N PRO A 15 -17.40 31.36 9.40
CA PRO A 15 -18.54 30.56 8.95
C PRO A 15 -18.21 29.61 7.77
N LEU A 16 -17.10 29.82 7.05
CA LEU A 16 -16.76 29.03 5.86
C LEU A 16 -16.09 27.68 6.20
N VAL A 17 -15.32 27.60 7.29
CA VAL A 17 -14.65 26.36 7.72
C VAL A 17 -15.64 25.41 8.42
N ALA A 18 -16.58 25.97 9.19
CA ALA A 18 -17.64 25.19 9.84
C ALA A 18 -18.65 24.61 8.83
N ALA A 19 -18.94 25.33 7.73
CA ALA A 19 -19.82 24.83 6.68
C ALA A 19 -19.18 23.68 5.88
N ALA A 20 -17.87 23.74 5.61
CA ALA A 20 -17.14 22.65 4.95
C ALA A 20 -17.02 21.40 5.84
N LEU A 21 -16.73 21.58 7.14
CA LEU A 21 -16.70 20.49 8.11
C LEU A 21 -18.09 19.86 8.35
N ALA A 22 -19.15 20.66 8.36
CA ALA A 22 -20.52 20.15 8.47
C ALA A 22 -20.99 19.43 7.20
N ALA A 23 -20.56 19.88 6.01
CA ALA A 23 -20.83 19.19 4.75
C ALA A 23 -20.11 17.83 4.68
N LEU A 24 -18.85 17.76 5.11
CA LEU A 24 -18.07 16.51 5.22
C LEU A 24 -18.67 15.55 6.26
N ALA A 25 -19.10 16.05 7.42
CA ALA A 25 -19.77 15.24 8.44
C ALA A 25 -21.15 14.73 7.98
N ALA A 26 -21.90 15.53 7.22
CA ALA A 26 -23.17 15.10 6.62
C ALA A 26 -22.95 14.07 5.49
N LEU A 27 -21.90 14.20 4.69
CA LEU A 27 -21.47 13.21 3.69
C LEU A 27 -21.05 11.88 4.34
N ALA A 28 -20.32 11.91 5.45
CA ALA A 28 -19.95 10.71 6.21
C ALA A 28 -21.17 10.02 6.85
N ALA A 29 -22.14 10.79 7.37
CA ALA A 29 -23.38 10.24 7.91
C ALA A 29 -24.32 9.68 6.82
N LEU A 30 -24.34 10.29 5.63
CA LEU A 30 -25.00 9.72 4.45
C LEU A 30 -24.28 8.47 3.95
N ALA A 31 -22.94 8.44 3.96
CA ALA A 31 -22.15 7.26 3.66
C ALA A 31 -22.51 6.12 4.61
N ALA A 32 -22.53 6.32 5.92
CA ALA A 32 -22.95 5.31 6.90
C ALA A 32 -24.40 4.79 6.72
N SER A 33 -25.28 5.59 6.08
CA SER A 33 -26.67 5.21 5.79
C SER A 33 -26.85 4.54 4.42
N VAL A 34 -25.91 4.75 3.50
CA VAL A 34 -25.84 4.16 2.15
C VAL A 34 -24.95 2.90 2.15
N TYR A 35 -24.03 2.79 3.10
CA TYR A 35 -23.13 1.64 3.35
C TYR A 35 -23.82 0.42 3.97
N VAL A 36 -25.15 0.30 3.84
CA VAL A 36 -25.77 -1.02 3.79
C VAL A 36 -25.70 -1.47 2.33
N HIS A 37 -24.48 -1.66 1.83
CA HIS A 37 -24.34 -2.66 0.78
C HIS A 37 -24.66 -3.97 1.49
N ASP A 38 -25.61 -4.74 0.96
CA ASP A 38 -25.82 -6.11 1.39
C ASP A 38 -24.48 -6.83 1.20
N SER A 39 -23.66 -6.83 2.25
CA SER A 39 -22.41 -7.59 2.39
C SER A 39 -22.71 -9.08 2.60
N GLY A 40 -23.94 -9.49 2.26
CA GLY A 40 -24.32 -10.86 2.09
C GLY A 40 -23.23 -11.57 1.30
N ALA A 41 -22.71 -12.64 1.90
CA ALA A 41 -21.83 -13.59 1.26
C ALA A 41 -22.31 -13.81 -0.19
N PRO A 42 -21.39 -13.89 -1.17
CA PRO A 42 -21.78 -14.12 -2.56
C PRO A 42 -22.72 -15.31 -2.58
N SER A 43 -23.98 -15.07 -2.97
CA SER A 43 -24.99 -16.12 -2.99
C SER A 43 -24.44 -17.29 -3.80
N ASP A 44 -24.87 -18.53 -3.50
CA ASP A 44 -24.54 -19.75 -4.25
C ASP A 44 -24.87 -19.68 -5.78
N THR A 45 -25.36 -18.53 -6.26
CA THR A 45 -25.77 -18.26 -7.64
C THR A 45 -24.74 -17.47 -8.46
N VAL A 46 -23.68 -16.91 -7.85
CA VAL A 46 -22.62 -16.18 -8.58
C VAL A 46 -21.47 -17.12 -8.94
N GLN A 47 -21.08 -17.14 -10.21
CA GLN A 47 -19.96 -17.92 -10.73
C GLN A 47 -18.91 -16.97 -11.31
N LEU A 48 -17.63 -17.32 -11.11
CA LEU A 48 -16.47 -16.58 -11.63
C LEU A 48 -15.54 -17.53 -12.39
N LEU A 49 -14.96 -17.06 -13.49
CA LEU A 49 -13.95 -17.79 -14.25
C LEU A 49 -12.85 -16.83 -14.75
N GLY A 50 -11.61 -17.06 -14.28
CA GLY A 50 -10.52 -16.08 -14.34
C GLY A 50 -9.68 -16.16 -15.60
N PRO A 51 -9.22 -15.02 -16.15
CA PRO A 51 -8.70 -14.95 -17.51
C PRO A 51 -7.44 -15.80 -17.71
N GLU A 52 -7.33 -16.47 -18.86
CA GLU A 52 -6.11 -17.17 -19.27
C GLU A 52 -5.25 -16.27 -20.16
N ALA A 53 -4.04 -15.94 -19.71
CA ALA A 53 -3.06 -15.32 -20.60
C ALA A 53 -2.67 -16.39 -21.63
N ALA A 54 -3.16 -16.28 -22.86
CA ALA A 54 -2.85 -17.22 -23.93
C ALA A 54 -1.32 -17.39 -24.00
N ALA A 55 -0.85 -18.60 -23.69
CA ALA A 55 0.55 -18.96 -23.83
C ALA A 55 0.87 -18.99 -25.33
N GLY A 56 1.51 -17.91 -25.81
CA GLY A 56 2.17 -17.81 -27.10
C GLY A 56 1.51 -18.55 -28.27
N ASP A 57 0.59 -17.89 -28.97
CA ASP A 57 0.49 -18.09 -30.41
C ASP A 57 1.13 -16.88 -31.10
N GLU A 58 2.35 -17.08 -31.62
CA GLU A 58 3.02 -16.17 -32.56
C GLU A 58 2.34 -16.20 -33.94
N SER A 59 1.00 -16.21 -34.01
CA SER A 59 0.33 -15.85 -35.25
C SER A 59 0.09 -14.34 -35.21
N GLN A 60 1.00 -13.60 -35.85
CA GLN A 60 0.61 -12.35 -36.51
C GLN A 60 -0.51 -12.71 -37.50
N THR A 61 -1.75 -12.74 -37.04
CA THR A 61 -2.88 -12.64 -37.93
C THR A 61 -2.82 -11.22 -38.48
N THR A 62 -2.22 -11.11 -39.65
CA THR A 62 -2.37 -9.94 -40.52
C THR A 62 -3.86 -9.71 -40.67
N VAL A 63 -4.40 -8.74 -39.93
CA VAL A 63 -5.69 -8.14 -40.25
C VAL A 63 -5.53 -7.61 -41.66
N THR A 64 -6.05 -8.35 -42.63
CA THR A 64 -6.19 -7.88 -44.00
C THR A 64 -7.21 -6.75 -43.94
N GLN A 65 -6.73 -5.51 -43.82
CA GLN A 65 -7.50 -4.34 -44.18
C GLN A 65 -7.90 -4.47 -45.65
N SER A 66 -9.09 -5.01 -45.90
CA SER A 66 -9.78 -4.78 -47.16
C SER A 66 -10.28 -3.33 -47.10
N GLY A 67 -9.47 -2.43 -47.64
CA GLY A 67 -9.73 -1.01 -47.62
C GLY A 67 -11.04 -0.66 -48.33
N ARG A 68 -11.95 0.01 -47.62
CA ARG A 68 -12.89 1.00 -48.18
C ARG A 68 -13.18 2.09 -47.14
N GLY A 69 -12.64 3.28 -47.41
CA GLY A 69 -13.18 4.57 -46.95
C GLY A 69 -12.91 4.94 -45.50
N LEU A 70 -11.75 5.53 -45.22
CA LEU A 70 -11.47 6.25 -43.98
C LEU A 70 -12.33 7.52 -43.90
N GLY A 71 -13.53 7.39 -43.34
CA GLY A 71 -14.16 8.48 -42.61
C GLY A 71 -13.44 8.61 -41.27
N ARG A 72 -12.97 9.81 -40.94
CA ARG A 72 -12.36 10.14 -39.65
C ARG A 72 -13.29 9.67 -38.51
N SER A 73 -12.93 8.59 -37.82
CA SER A 73 -13.56 8.24 -36.54
C SER A 73 -13.17 9.29 -35.53
N ALA A 74 -14.16 10.08 -35.13
CA ALA A 74 -14.06 10.99 -34.02
C ALA A 74 -13.78 10.18 -32.76
N VAL A 75 -12.68 10.52 -32.08
CA VAL A 75 -12.57 10.32 -30.64
C VAL A 75 -13.78 11.03 -30.06
N VAL A 76 -14.77 10.27 -29.58
CA VAL A 76 -15.87 10.85 -28.82
C VAL A 76 -15.24 11.33 -27.52
N SER A 77 -15.02 12.64 -27.44
CA SER A 77 -14.72 13.32 -26.19
C SER A 77 -16.00 13.28 -25.36
N VAL A 78 -16.08 12.29 -24.49
CA VAL A 78 -16.98 12.36 -23.34
C VAL A 78 -16.40 13.46 -22.44
N GLY A 79 -17.26 14.39 -22.02
CA GLY A 79 -16.90 15.69 -21.44
C GLY A 79 -15.93 15.64 -20.26
N GLU A 80 -15.23 16.75 -20.05
CA GLU A 80 -14.34 17.01 -18.91
C GLU A 80 -15.00 16.63 -17.56
N SER A 81 -14.57 15.52 -16.95
CA SER A 81 -13.90 15.49 -15.64
C SER A 81 -13.89 14.07 -15.06
N THR A 82 -12.83 13.29 -15.31
CA THR A 82 -12.23 12.40 -14.30
C THR A 82 -10.75 12.26 -14.66
N GLN A 83 -9.98 13.32 -14.43
CA GLN A 83 -8.54 13.14 -14.27
C GLN A 83 -8.38 12.30 -13.00
N PHE A 84 -8.19 10.99 -13.15
CA PHE A 84 -7.94 10.09 -12.02
C PHE A 84 -6.78 10.68 -11.20
N ARG A 85 -7.08 11.01 -9.95
CA ARG A 85 -6.12 11.63 -9.04
C ARG A 85 -5.28 10.52 -8.41
N GLU A 86 -3.96 10.74 -8.30
CA GLU A 86 -3.16 9.90 -7.41
C GLU A 86 -3.68 10.05 -5.97
N VAL A 87 -4.15 8.95 -5.40
CA VAL A 87 -4.57 8.91 -4.00
C VAL A 87 -3.34 8.64 -3.14
N ASP A 88 -3.02 9.58 -2.26
CA ASP A 88 -2.08 9.32 -1.18
C ASP A 88 -2.75 8.31 -0.23
N SER A 89 -2.36 7.04 -0.32
CA SER A 89 -2.93 5.98 0.49
C SER A 89 -2.62 6.17 1.97
N TRP A 90 -1.61 6.97 2.33
CA TRP A 90 -1.35 7.30 3.72
C TRP A 90 -2.24 8.43 4.23
N ASP A 91 -2.86 9.23 3.36
CA ASP A 91 -3.83 10.23 3.78
C ASP A 91 -5.24 9.65 3.94
N ARG A 92 -5.62 9.33 5.18
CA ARG A 92 -6.98 8.88 5.53
C ARG A 92 -8.06 9.74 4.89
N SER A 93 -7.94 11.07 4.92
CA SER A 93 -8.95 11.96 4.35
C SER A 93 -8.99 11.86 2.83
N ALA A 94 -7.83 11.68 2.17
CA ALA A 94 -7.77 11.45 0.73
C ALA A 94 -8.38 10.09 0.35
N VAL A 95 -8.12 9.04 1.13
CA VAL A 95 -8.71 7.71 0.90
C VAL A 95 -10.22 7.74 1.14
N VAL A 96 -10.70 8.34 2.24
CA VAL A 96 -12.13 8.51 2.50
C VAL A 96 -12.80 9.31 1.39
N ALA A 97 -12.19 10.41 0.92
CA ALA A 97 -12.72 11.19 -0.19
C ALA A 97 -12.80 10.36 -1.47
N ALA A 98 -11.73 9.66 -1.85
CA ALA A 98 -11.72 8.78 -3.02
C ALA A 98 -12.78 7.65 -2.90
N SER A 99 -12.97 7.10 -1.70
CA SER A 99 -13.98 6.07 -1.45
C SER A 99 -15.41 6.61 -1.53
N ILE A 100 -15.67 7.83 -1.09
CA ILE A 100 -17.01 8.45 -1.21
C ILE A 100 -17.28 8.89 -2.65
N GLU A 101 -16.31 9.55 -3.28
CA GLU A 101 -16.48 10.20 -4.59
C GLU A 101 -16.42 9.19 -5.76
N GLU A 102 -15.62 8.13 -5.63
CA GLU A 102 -15.33 7.21 -6.73
C GLU A 102 -15.82 5.78 -6.47
N PHE A 103 -15.58 5.23 -5.28
CA PHE A 103 -16.01 3.86 -4.95
C PHE A 103 -17.52 3.79 -4.69
N SER A 104 -18.05 4.66 -3.84
CA SER A 104 -19.45 4.64 -3.38
C SER A 104 -20.42 5.33 -4.34
N ARG A 105 -19.96 5.70 -5.54
CA ARG A 105 -20.79 6.38 -6.53
C ARG A 105 -21.94 5.45 -6.97
N THR A 106 -23.15 6.00 -7.00
CA THR A 106 -24.32 5.28 -7.53
C THR A 106 -24.07 4.86 -8.97
N GLU A 107 -24.21 3.55 -9.22
CA GLU A 107 -24.10 3.01 -10.57
C GLU A 107 -25.29 3.48 -11.43
N PRO A 108 -25.04 4.03 -12.63
CA PRO A 108 -26.11 4.39 -13.57
C PRO A 108 -26.94 3.18 -13.99
N GLU A 109 -28.12 3.39 -14.57
CA GLU A 109 -28.87 2.26 -15.14
C GLU A 109 -28.12 1.65 -16.34
N ILE A 110 -28.10 0.33 -16.41
CA ILE A 110 -27.41 -0.45 -17.46
C ILE A 110 -27.91 -0.14 -18.88
N LEU A 111 -29.21 0.14 -19.05
CA LEU A 111 -29.89 0.41 -20.33
C LEU A 111 -29.43 -0.49 -21.49
N PHE A 112 -29.41 -1.80 -21.24
CA PHE A 112 -29.02 -2.80 -22.23
C PHE A 112 -29.92 -2.74 -23.47
N THR A 113 -29.33 -2.45 -24.63
CA THR A 113 -30.05 -2.31 -25.90
C THR A 113 -30.15 -3.61 -26.69
N GLY A 114 -29.57 -4.70 -26.18
CA GLY A 114 -29.54 -6.01 -26.82
C GLY A 114 -30.69 -6.91 -26.39
N SER A 115 -30.57 -8.20 -26.72
CA SER A 115 -31.50 -9.24 -26.33
C SER A 115 -30.80 -10.59 -26.34
N VAL A 116 -30.78 -11.25 -25.19
CA VAL A 116 -30.20 -12.58 -25.03
C VAL A 116 -30.99 -13.61 -25.84
N SER A 117 -32.33 -13.54 -25.80
CA SER A 117 -33.20 -14.47 -26.53
C SER A 117 -33.07 -14.44 -28.06
N SER A 118 -32.63 -13.31 -28.63
CA SER A 118 -32.44 -13.14 -30.08
C SER A 118 -30.97 -12.99 -30.47
N CYS A 119 -30.04 -13.34 -29.56
CA CYS A 119 -28.60 -13.25 -29.77
C CYS A 119 -28.13 -11.88 -30.28
N THR A 120 -28.80 -10.82 -29.83
CA THR A 120 -28.46 -9.44 -30.19
C THR A 120 -27.59 -8.87 -29.10
N ALA A 121 -26.27 -8.76 -29.35
CA ALA A 121 -25.32 -8.26 -28.36
C ALA A 121 -25.68 -6.86 -27.84
N GLY A 122 -26.06 -5.94 -28.73
CA GLY A 122 -26.41 -4.57 -28.34
C GLY A 122 -25.23 -3.86 -27.66
N SER A 123 -25.56 -2.94 -26.75
CA SER A 123 -24.59 -2.25 -25.89
C SER A 123 -25.29 -1.82 -24.60
N THR A 124 -24.53 -1.23 -23.69
CA THR A 124 -25.01 -0.65 -22.44
C THR A 124 -24.91 0.88 -22.48
N ASN A 125 -25.45 1.52 -21.44
CA ASN A 125 -25.26 2.95 -21.22
C ASN A 125 -23.75 3.30 -21.13
N PRO A 126 -23.25 4.30 -21.88
CA PRO A 126 -21.86 4.75 -21.74
C PRO A 126 -21.48 5.19 -20.32
N GLU A 127 -22.38 5.82 -19.57
CA GLU A 127 -22.12 6.22 -18.18
C GLU A 127 -21.99 5.00 -17.24
N TYR A 128 -22.78 3.95 -17.51
CA TYR A 128 -22.68 2.67 -16.80
C TYR A 128 -21.33 1.98 -17.07
N ARG A 129 -20.90 1.90 -18.33
CA ARG A 129 -19.56 1.35 -18.64
C ARG A 129 -18.46 2.17 -17.99
N ALA A 130 -18.58 3.50 -18.00
CA ALA A 130 -17.63 4.38 -17.35
C ALA A 130 -17.54 4.11 -15.83
N SER A 131 -18.65 3.80 -15.14
CA SER A 131 -18.60 3.43 -13.72
C SER A 131 -17.93 2.07 -13.49
N VAL A 132 -18.11 1.09 -14.38
CA VAL A 132 -17.40 -0.19 -14.33
C VAL A 132 -15.88 0.03 -14.45
N ILE A 133 -15.44 0.83 -15.42
CA ILE A 133 -14.01 1.15 -15.60
C ILE A 133 -13.47 2.01 -14.44
N GLN A 134 -14.29 2.92 -13.90
CA GLN A 134 -13.94 3.69 -12.69
C GLN A 134 -13.69 2.74 -11.51
N ARG A 135 -14.52 1.71 -11.32
CA ARG A 135 -14.32 0.74 -10.22
C ARG A 135 -13.03 -0.04 -10.38
N VAL A 136 -12.69 -0.49 -11.61
CA VAL A 136 -11.38 -1.10 -11.92
C VAL A 136 -10.24 -0.15 -11.55
N ASN A 137 -10.35 1.12 -11.96
CA ASN A 137 -9.32 2.13 -11.71
C ASN A 137 -9.17 2.48 -10.23
N TRP A 138 -10.27 2.49 -9.46
CA TRP A 138 -10.20 2.71 -8.02
C TRP A 138 -9.32 1.66 -7.34
N TYR A 139 -9.55 0.36 -7.62
CA TYR A 139 -8.71 -0.72 -7.09
C TYR A 139 -7.25 -0.57 -7.51
N ARG A 140 -7.01 -0.27 -8.79
CA ARG A 140 -5.66 -0.07 -9.33
C ARG A 140 -4.94 1.10 -8.65
N VAL A 141 -5.57 2.26 -8.53
CA VAL A 141 -4.97 3.46 -7.92
C VAL A 141 -4.70 3.22 -6.44
N MET A 142 -5.64 2.60 -5.70
CA MET A 142 -5.41 2.23 -4.30
C MET A 142 -4.23 1.28 -4.14
N ALA A 143 -4.06 0.32 -5.07
CA ALA A 143 -2.92 -0.58 -5.15
C ALA A 143 -1.61 0.06 -5.66
N GLY A 144 -1.61 1.38 -5.96
CA GLY A 144 -0.43 2.09 -6.41
C GLY A 144 -0.10 1.90 -7.89
N LEU A 145 -1.10 1.57 -8.70
CA LEU A 145 -1.01 1.36 -10.14
C LEU A 145 -1.62 2.53 -10.91
N LYS A 146 -1.21 2.66 -12.17
CA LYS A 146 -1.82 3.64 -13.09
C LYS A 146 -3.20 3.18 -13.55
N PRO A 147 -4.14 4.12 -13.77
CA PRO A 147 -5.45 3.81 -14.31
C PRO A 147 -5.37 3.30 -15.76
N VAL A 148 -6.38 2.53 -16.15
CA VAL A 148 -6.62 2.02 -17.51
C VAL A 148 -7.69 2.84 -18.22
N SER A 149 -7.73 2.74 -19.54
CA SER A 149 -8.75 3.36 -20.40
C SER A 149 -9.66 2.31 -21.04
N GLU A 150 -10.92 2.66 -21.26
CA GLU A 150 -11.83 1.82 -22.05
C GLU A 150 -11.37 1.73 -23.51
N HIS A 151 -11.41 0.53 -24.08
CA HIS A 151 -11.24 0.27 -25.51
C HIS A 151 -12.58 -0.17 -26.11
N ALA A 152 -13.16 0.66 -26.98
CA ALA A 152 -14.51 0.47 -27.49
C ALA A 152 -14.73 -0.86 -28.23
N GLU A 153 -13.74 -1.32 -29.01
CA GLU A 153 -13.87 -2.62 -29.71
C GLU A 153 -13.80 -3.79 -28.72
N TYR A 154 -13.00 -3.66 -27.64
CA TYR A 154 -12.97 -4.68 -26.60
C TYR A 154 -14.30 -4.73 -25.89
N SER A 155 -14.91 -3.58 -25.54
CA SER A 155 -16.25 -3.54 -24.97
C SER A 155 -17.29 -4.18 -25.90
N SER A 156 -17.20 -3.95 -27.21
CA SER A 156 -18.09 -4.58 -28.19
C SER A 156 -17.96 -6.11 -28.24
N SER A 157 -16.74 -6.65 -28.25
CA SER A 157 -16.50 -8.10 -28.23
C SER A 157 -16.86 -8.72 -26.88
N ASN A 158 -16.60 -8.03 -25.77
CA ASN A 158 -17.02 -8.42 -24.44
C ASN A 158 -18.55 -8.46 -24.32
N GLN A 159 -19.27 -7.53 -24.93
CA GLN A 159 -20.73 -7.56 -24.93
C GLN A 159 -21.29 -8.80 -25.63
N GLN A 160 -20.65 -9.26 -26.71
CA GLN A 160 -20.98 -10.55 -27.34
C GLN A 160 -20.70 -11.72 -26.39
N ALA A 161 -19.55 -11.71 -25.71
CA ALA A 161 -19.20 -12.73 -24.71
C ALA A 161 -20.20 -12.79 -23.55
N ALA A 162 -20.61 -11.65 -22.98
CA ALA A 162 -21.59 -11.59 -21.90
C ALA A 162 -22.95 -12.18 -22.33
N VAL A 163 -23.40 -11.93 -23.57
CA VAL A 163 -24.61 -12.56 -24.12
C VAL A 163 -24.45 -14.07 -24.24
N MET A 164 -23.30 -14.58 -24.70
CA MET A 164 -23.05 -16.02 -24.77
C MET A 164 -23.09 -16.68 -23.38
N MET A 165 -22.42 -16.09 -22.38
CA MET A 165 -22.41 -16.65 -21.03
C MET A 165 -23.82 -16.66 -20.43
N SER A 166 -24.55 -15.56 -20.59
CA SER A 166 -25.93 -15.42 -20.12
C SER A 166 -26.90 -16.37 -20.82
N SER A 167 -26.81 -16.53 -22.15
CA SER A 167 -27.71 -17.38 -22.94
C SER A 167 -27.55 -18.87 -22.64
N ASN A 168 -26.34 -19.29 -22.25
CA ASN A 168 -26.05 -20.69 -21.94
C ASN A 168 -26.08 -20.97 -20.43
N GLY A 169 -26.14 -19.94 -19.59
CA GLY A 169 -26.16 -20.08 -18.13
C GLY A 169 -24.91 -20.75 -17.56
N THR A 170 -23.76 -20.59 -18.23
CA THR A 170 -22.48 -21.19 -17.83
C THR A 170 -21.30 -20.36 -18.34
N LEU A 171 -20.14 -20.50 -17.70
CA LEU A 171 -18.90 -19.80 -18.03
C LEU A 171 -17.93 -20.70 -18.80
N SER A 172 -17.22 -20.15 -19.79
CA SER A 172 -16.11 -20.82 -20.48
C SER A 172 -15.17 -19.81 -21.12
N HIS A 173 -13.86 -20.03 -21.04
CA HIS A 173 -12.87 -19.31 -21.87
C HIS A 173 -12.81 -19.82 -23.30
N TYR A 174 -13.35 -21.02 -23.54
CA TYR A 174 -13.39 -21.69 -24.84
C TYR A 174 -14.83 -22.12 -25.12
N PRO A 175 -15.77 -21.18 -25.28
CA PRO A 175 -17.15 -21.52 -25.61
C PRO A 175 -17.16 -22.31 -26.93
N ASP A 176 -17.89 -23.43 -26.93
CA ASP A 176 -17.98 -24.34 -28.07
C ASP A 176 -18.79 -23.68 -29.20
N GLU A 177 -18.46 -23.95 -30.46
CA GLU A 177 -19.17 -23.40 -31.62
C GLU A 177 -20.68 -23.75 -31.64
N SER A 178 -21.10 -24.78 -30.91
CA SER A 178 -22.51 -25.16 -30.75
C SER A 178 -23.27 -24.34 -29.70
N TRP A 179 -22.61 -23.44 -28.95
CA TRP A 179 -23.27 -22.61 -27.94
C TRP A 179 -24.33 -21.71 -28.55
N THR A 180 -25.41 -21.50 -27.79
CA THR A 180 -26.42 -20.51 -28.17
C THR A 180 -25.76 -19.13 -28.20
N CYS A 181 -26.09 -18.33 -29.22
CA CYS A 181 -25.52 -16.99 -29.45
C CYS A 181 -24.00 -16.95 -29.66
N HIS A 182 -23.38 -18.07 -30.05
CA HIS A 182 -21.96 -18.12 -30.37
C HIS A 182 -21.54 -17.05 -31.39
N SER A 183 -20.37 -16.47 -31.17
CA SER A 183 -19.68 -15.55 -32.09
C SER A 183 -18.17 -15.67 -31.91
N ASP A 184 -17.41 -15.53 -33.01
CA ASP A 184 -15.93 -15.60 -32.99
C ASP A 184 -15.31 -14.50 -32.11
N ASP A 185 -15.87 -13.28 -32.20
CA ASP A 185 -15.45 -12.14 -31.37
C ASP A 185 -15.71 -12.40 -29.89
N GLY A 186 -16.90 -12.93 -29.57
CA GLY A 186 -17.27 -13.28 -28.21
C GLY A 186 -16.38 -14.39 -27.65
N GLN A 187 -16.07 -15.41 -28.43
CA GLN A 187 -15.18 -16.51 -28.03
C GLN A 187 -13.76 -16.00 -27.76
N THR A 188 -13.23 -15.19 -28.68
CA THR A 188 -11.90 -14.59 -28.54
C THR A 188 -11.83 -13.70 -27.30
N SER A 189 -12.87 -12.91 -27.05
CA SER A 189 -12.96 -12.05 -25.88
C SER A 189 -13.07 -12.89 -24.60
N ALA A 190 -13.86 -13.96 -24.60
CA ALA A 190 -14.02 -14.84 -23.43
C ALA A 190 -12.67 -15.36 -22.94
N GLY A 191 -11.78 -15.80 -23.84
CA GLY A 191 -10.45 -16.27 -23.48
C GLY A 191 -9.51 -15.21 -22.88
N ARG A 192 -9.79 -13.92 -23.05
CA ARG A 192 -8.94 -12.80 -22.56
C ARG A 192 -9.54 -12.03 -21.39
N SER A 193 -10.69 -12.49 -20.89
CA SER A 193 -11.52 -11.73 -19.96
C SER A 193 -11.72 -12.47 -18.66
N ALA A 194 -11.82 -11.71 -17.57
CA ALA A 194 -12.51 -12.18 -16.38
C ALA A 194 -13.99 -12.35 -16.72
N LEU A 195 -14.60 -13.47 -16.31
CA LEU A 195 -15.98 -13.80 -16.63
C LEU A 195 -16.80 -14.01 -15.36
N ALA A 196 -17.99 -13.43 -15.32
CA ALA A 196 -18.92 -13.57 -14.21
C ALA A 196 -20.32 -13.89 -14.73
N LEU A 197 -21.02 -14.75 -13.98
CA LEU A 197 -22.41 -15.10 -14.19
C LEU A 197 -23.16 -14.99 -12.86
N GLY A 198 -24.40 -14.51 -12.89
CA GLY A 198 -25.16 -14.18 -11.69
C GLY A 198 -24.88 -12.77 -11.15
N ILE A 199 -23.95 -12.03 -11.75
CA ILE A 199 -23.62 -10.64 -11.39
C ILE A 199 -23.14 -9.85 -12.62
N ALA A 200 -23.35 -8.54 -12.61
CA ALA A 200 -22.90 -7.61 -13.65
C ALA A 200 -22.44 -6.27 -13.03
N GLY A 201 -21.86 -5.39 -13.85
CA GLY A 201 -21.55 -4.02 -13.46
C GLY A 201 -20.42 -3.90 -12.45
N VAL A 202 -20.46 -2.85 -11.61
CA VAL A 202 -19.46 -2.62 -10.56
C VAL A 202 -19.41 -3.78 -9.56
N GLY A 203 -20.54 -4.45 -9.31
CA GLY A 203 -20.58 -5.63 -8.45
C GLY A 203 -19.77 -6.80 -9.00
N ALA A 204 -19.69 -6.96 -10.32
CA ALA A 204 -18.83 -7.98 -10.93
C ALA A 204 -17.34 -7.66 -10.70
N ILE A 205 -16.95 -6.39 -10.73
CA ILE A 205 -15.58 -5.97 -10.43
C ILE A 205 -15.21 -6.27 -8.97
N ASP A 206 -16.13 -6.00 -8.04
CA ASP A 206 -15.95 -6.35 -6.63
C ASP A 206 -15.85 -7.86 -6.43
N ALA A 207 -16.66 -8.64 -7.15
CA ALA A 207 -16.59 -10.10 -7.13
C ALA A 207 -15.24 -10.62 -7.66
N TYR A 208 -14.72 -10.04 -8.75
CA TYR A 208 -13.37 -10.35 -9.26
C TYR A 208 -12.26 -9.97 -8.28
N MET A 209 -12.43 -8.86 -7.55
CA MET A 209 -11.48 -8.48 -6.51
C MET A 209 -11.58 -9.36 -5.28
N ALA A 210 -12.77 -9.79 -4.85
CA ALA A 210 -12.95 -10.76 -3.78
C ALA A 210 -12.37 -12.13 -4.17
N ASP A 211 -12.62 -12.52 -5.42
CA ASP A 211 -12.18 -13.74 -6.07
C ASP A 211 -12.51 -15.01 -5.26
N PHE A 212 -13.75 -15.09 -4.78
CA PHE A 212 -14.24 -16.18 -3.94
C PHE A 212 -14.41 -17.49 -4.71
N GLY A 213 -14.54 -18.59 -3.97
CA GLY A 213 -14.73 -19.94 -4.48
C GLY A 213 -13.46 -20.78 -4.39
N ASP A 214 -13.65 -22.09 -4.23
CA ASP A 214 -12.55 -23.06 -3.98
C ASP A 214 -11.61 -23.23 -5.17
N ASN A 215 -12.08 -22.94 -6.38
CA ASN A 215 -11.24 -23.00 -7.59
C ASN A 215 -10.44 -21.71 -7.83
N ASN A 216 -10.60 -20.70 -6.97
CA ASN A 216 -10.05 -19.36 -7.15
C ASN A 216 -9.00 -18.98 -6.10
N LEU A 217 -8.37 -19.97 -5.44
CA LEU A 217 -7.38 -19.75 -4.37
C LEU A 217 -6.16 -18.92 -4.81
N GLU A 218 -5.84 -18.91 -6.10
CA GLU A 218 -4.76 -18.11 -6.67
C GLU A 218 -5.09 -16.62 -6.83
N VAL A 219 -6.33 -16.21 -6.57
CA VAL A 219 -6.87 -14.87 -6.82
C VAL A 219 -6.55 -14.34 -8.23
N GLY A 220 -6.76 -15.19 -9.24
CA GLY A 220 -6.41 -14.93 -10.63
C GLY A 220 -7.08 -13.69 -11.24
N HIS A 221 -8.34 -13.43 -10.90
CA HIS A 221 -9.08 -12.26 -11.38
C HIS A 221 -8.51 -10.97 -10.78
N ARG A 222 -8.31 -10.95 -9.46
CA ARG A 222 -7.68 -9.82 -8.75
C ARG A 222 -6.30 -9.53 -9.31
N ARG A 223 -5.49 -10.57 -9.52
CA ARG A 223 -4.13 -10.43 -10.08
C ARG A 223 -4.15 -9.87 -11.50
N ALA A 224 -5.16 -10.20 -12.30
CA ALA A 224 -5.34 -9.60 -13.62
C ALA A 224 -5.75 -8.12 -13.54
N ILE A 225 -6.67 -7.75 -12.63
CA ILE A 225 -7.07 -6.35 -12.41
C ILE A 225 -5.87 -5.52 -11.93
N LEU A 226 -5.08 -6.08 -11.03
CA LEU A 226 -3.88 -5.45 -10.45
C LEU A 226 -2.60 -5.70 -11.26
N TYR A 227 -2.70 -6.17 -12.50
CA TYR A 227 -1.53 -6.37 -13.34
C TYR A 227 -0.98 -5.01 -13.83
N PRO A 228 0.28 -4.64 -13.52
CA PRO A 228 0.78 -3.29 -13.80
C PRO A 228 0.76 -2.89 -15.27
N GLN A 229 1.03 -3.84 -16.18
CA GLN A 229 1.22 -3.59 -17.61
C GLN A 229 -0.08 -3.29 -18.36
N THR A 230 -1.24 -3.70 -17.84
CA THR A 230 -2.54 -3.45 -18.49
C THR A 230 -2.78 -1.96 -18.64
N LYS A 231 -3.12 -1.49 -19.85
CA LYS A 231 -3.45 -0.09 -20.15
C LYS A 231 -4.88 0.08 -20.67
N LEU A 232 -5.39 -0.93 -21.36
CA LEU A 232 -6.70 -0.94 -21.99
C LEU A 232 -7.57 -2.04 -21.41
N VAL A 233 -8.86 -1.73 -21.25
CA VAL A 233 -9.87 -2.68 -20.79
C VAL A 233 -11.12 -2.58 -21.65
N GLY A 234 -11.86 -3.68 -21.77
CA GLY A 234 -13.18 -3.70 -22.39
C GLY A 234 -14.16 -4.41 -21.48
N THR A 235 -15.41 -3.96 -21.47
CA THR A 235 -16.44 -4.58 -20.64
C THR A 235 -17.74 -4.80 -21.39
N GLY A 236 -18.42 -5.89 -21.06
CA GLY A 236 -19.73 -6.25 -21.60
C GLY A 236 -20.62 -6.77 -20.49
N ASP A 237 -21.88 -6.35 -20.48
CA ASP A 237 -22.79 -6.63 -19.38
C ASP A 237 -24.18 -6.98 -19.90
N VAL A 238 -24.78 -8.00 -19.28
CA VAL A 238 -26.15 -8.41 -19.53
C VAL A 238 -26.92 -8.32 -18.21
N PRO A 239 -28.08 -7.64 -18.17
CA PRO A 239 -28.92 -7.63 -16.99
C PRO A 239 -29.62 -8.97 -16.79
N GLY A 240 -29.91 -9.32 -15.54
CA GLY A 240 -30.77 -10.46 -15.23
C GLY A 240 -32.21 -10.20 -15.67
N GLY A 241 -32.86 -11.19 -16.27
CA GLY A 241 -34.25 -11.06 -16.69
C GLY A 241 -34.66 -12.06 -17.77
N GLY A 242 -35.97 -12.29 -17.92
CA GLY A 242 -36.51 -13.16 -18.98
C GLY A 242 -36.05 -14.63 -18.91
N GLY A 243 -35.61 -15.10 -17.74
CA GLY A 243 -35.05 -16.45 -17.54
C GLY A 243 -33.53 -16.56 -17.74
N PHE A 244 -32.86 -15.45 -18.07
CA PHE A 244 -31.41 -15.39 -18.20
C PHE A 244 -30.75 -14.77 -16.97
N LEU A 245 -29.58 -15.29 -16.61
CA LEU A 245 -28.78 -14.75 -15.51
C LEU A 245 -28.03 -13.49 -15.96
N PRO A 246 -27.83 -12.50 -15.07
CA PRO A 246 -26.92 -11.41 -15.37
C PRO A 246 -25.51 -11.96 -15.61
N ALA A 247 -24.75 -11.29 -16.47
CA ALA A 247 -23.38 -11.68 -16.77
C ALA A 247 -22.51 -10.44 -17.01
N ASN A 248 -21.23 -10.55 -16.66
CA ASN A 248 -20.21 -9.58 -17.03
C ASN A 248 -19.01 -10.31 -17.66
N THR A 249 -18.40 -9.67 -18.64
CA THR A 249 -17.05 -10.03 -19.09
C THR A 249 -16.18 -8.78 -19.09
N LEU A 250 -14.96 -8.92 -18.60
CA LEU A 250 -13.99 -7.84 -18.47
C LEU A 250 -12.64 -8.26 -19.04
N GLN A 251 -12.29 -7.73 -20.21
CA GLN A 251 -10.99 -7.97 -20.82
C GLN A 251 -9.90 -7.18 -20.10
N LEU A 252 -8.93 -7.90 -19.55
CA LEU A 252 -7.80 -7.36 -18.77
C LEU A 252 -6.44 -7.61 -19.43
N PHE A 253 -6.40 -8.51 -20.43
CA PHE A 253 -5.22 -8.76 -21.25
C PHE A 253 -5.34 -8.04 -22.59
N ASP A 254 -4.72 -6.87 -22.65
CA ASP A 254 -4.60 -6.03 -23.85
C ASP A 254 -3.31 -6.36 -24.62
N SER A 255 -3.05 -5.60 -25.69
CA SER A 255 -1.80 -5.71 -26.45
C SER A 255 -0.53 -5.34 -25.66
N GLU A 256 -0.68 -4.71 -24.49
CA GLU A 256 0.42 -4.18 -23.69
C GLU A 256 0.82 -5.13 -22.56
N VAL A 257 0.11 -6.25 -22.38
CA VAL A 257 0.36 -7.26 -21.33
C VAL A 257 1.81 -7.77 -21.30
N TRP A 258 2.55 -7.68 -22.42
CA TRP A 258 3.96 -8.07 -22.51
C TRP A 258 4.95 -6.91 -22.65
N SER A 259 4.46 -5.68 -22.47
CA SER A 259 5.27 -4.46 -22.49
C SER A 259 6.17 -4.37 -21.25
N ALA A 260 7.09 -3.42 -21.26
CA ALA A 260 7.92 -3.15 -20.09
C ALA A 260 7.03 -2.82 -18.88
N ARG A 261 7.30 -3.47 -17.75
CA ARG A 261 6.57 -3.25 -16.51
C ARG A 261 6.70 -1.78 -16.09
N PRO A 262 5.59 -1.04 -15.91
CA PRO A 262 5.67 0.32 -15.39
C PRO A 262 6.11 0.34 -13.92
N GLU A 263 6.60 1.51 -13.48
CA GLU A 263 6.81 1.76 -12.06
C GLU A 263 5.48 1.70 -11.30
N VAL A 264 5.54 1.12 -10.11
CA VAL A 264 4.43 1.06 -9.14
C VAL A 264 4.82 1.91 -7.93
N ARG A 265 3.84 2.31 -7.11
CA ARG A 265 4.08 3.17 -5.94
C ARG A 265 5.17 2.65 -5.01
N GLU A 266 5.24 1.33 -4.80
CA GLU A 266 6.20 0.72 -3.88
C GLU A 266 7.59 0.62 -4.52
N GLU A 267 8.60 1.23 -3.90
CA GLU A 267 9.98 1.28 -4.44
C GLU A 267 10.58 -0.11 -4.72
N ARG A 268 10.18 -1.11 -3.93
CA ARG A 268 10.63 -2.51 -4.11
C ARG A 268 9.81 -3.28 -5.15
N GLY A 269 8.94 -2.59 -5.88
CA GLY A 269 8.25 -3.08 -7.07
C GLY A 269 7.11 -4.06 -6.82
N PHE A 270 6.72 -4.32 -5.57
CA PHE A 270 5.62 -5.24 -5.29
C PHE A 270 4.25 -4.57 -5.44
N VAL A 271 3.22 -5.40 -5.61
CA VAL A 271 1.81 -4.98 -5.54
C VAL A 271 1.13 -5.86 -4.51
N ALA A 272 0.44 -5.24 -3.56
CA ALA A 272 -0.25 -5.94 -2.48
C ALA A 272 -1.74 -5.60 -2.44
N TRP A 273 -2.54 -6.56 -2.00
CA TRP A 273 -3.92 -6.33 -1.61
C TRP A 273 -4.19 -7.06 -0.29
N PRO A 274 -4.57 -6.37 0.80
CA PRO A 274 -4.69 -4.92 0.93
C PRO A 274 -3.41 -4.14 0.58
N PRO A 275 -3.53 -2.90 0.06
CA PRO A 275 -2.37 -2.11 -0.32
C PRO A 275 -1.66 -1.49 0.89
N SER A 276 -0.44 -1.01 0.69
CA SER A 276 0.24 -0.17 1.68
C SER A 276 -0.55 1.13 1.93
N GLY A 277 -0.74 1.47 3.21
CA GLY A 277 -1.54 2.62 3.65
C GLY A 277 -2.97 2.26 4.02
N TYR A 278 -3.83 3.27 4.04
CA TYR A 278 -5.25 3.14 4.35
C TYR A 278 -6.06 2.57 3.19
N ILE A 279 -7.05 1.74 3.53
CA ILE A 279 -8.04 1.18 2.63
C ILE A 279 -9.36 1.02 3.38
N PRO A 280 -10.53 1.30 2.77
CA PRO A 280 -11.82 0.96 3.37
C PRO A 280 -11.87 -0.52 3.72
N ALA A 281 -12.25 -0.82 4.96
CA ALA A 281 -12.31 -2.20 5.43
C ALA A 281 -13.28 -3.03 4.56
N GLU A 282 -14.34 -2.42 4.02
CA GLU A 282 -15.33 -3.05 3.15
C GLU A 282 -14.79 -3.45 1.77
N ALA A 283 -13.66 -2.87 1.35
CA ALA A 283 -12.96 -3.24 0.13
C ALA A 283 -11.89 -4.33 0.36
N VAL A 284 -11.84 -4.92 1.56
CA VAL A 284 -10.89 -5.98 1.92
C VAL A 284 -11.64 -7.27 2.22
N TRP A 285 -11.36 -8.29 1.40
CA TRP A 285 -11.94 -9.62 1.53
C TRP A 285 -11.01 -10.61 2.25
N THR A 286 -11.50 -11.84 2.38
CA THR A 286 -10.88 -12.99 3.08
C THR A 286 -9.44 -13.28 2.67
N ARG A 287 -9.13 -13.13 1.37
CA ARG A 287 -7.83 -13.48 0.79
C ARG A 287 -6.96 -12.25 0.62
N TRP A 288 -5.81 -12.24 1.27
CA TRP A 288 -4.77 -11.23 1.07
C TRP A 288 -3.74 -11.76 0.08
N SER A 289 -3.12 -10.87 -0.69
CA SER A 289 -2.23 -11.24 -1.79
C SER A 289 -1.07 -10.26 -1.93
N PHE A 290 0.08 -10.80 -2.37
CA PHE A 290 1.29 -10.04 -2.65
C PHE A 290 1.92 -10.58 -3.94
N SER A 291 2.22 -9.70 -4.89
CA SER A 291 2.85 -10.05 -6.17
C SER A 291 4.16 -9.30 -6.38
N LEU A 292 5.11 -9.98 -7.01
CA LEU A 292 6.42 -9.44 -7.35
C LEU A 292 6.87 -10.06 -8.69
N PRO A 293 7.42 -9.26 -9.62
CA PRO A 293 7.96 -9.80 -10.87
C PRO A 293 9.22 -10.63 -10.61
N GLU A 294 9.45 -11.62 -11.48
CA GLU A 294 10.70 -12.39 -11.54
C GLU A 294 11.15 -13.06 -10.22
N SER A 295 10.17 -13.38 -9.37
CA SER A 295 10.40 -13.93 -8.04
C SER A 295 9.83 -15.33 -7.86
N ASP A 296 10.44 -16.07 -6.93
CA ASP A 296 10.01 -17.37 -6.47
C ASP A 296 9.52 -17.30 -5.00
N PHE A 297 8.24 -17.61 -4.80
CA PHE A 297 7.58 -17.68 -3.49
C PHE A 297 7.55 -19.08 -2.85
N SER A 298 8.19 -20.09 -3.43
CA SER A 298 8.07 -21.51 -3.06
C SER A 298 8.44 -21.77 -1.59
N SER A 299 9.40 -21.00 -1.07
CA SER A 299 9.87 -21.04 0.31
C SER A 299 9.37 -19.87 1.15
N ALA A 300 8.53 -18.99 0.58
CA ALA A 300 8.14 -17.76 1.23
C ALA A 300 7.11 -17.98 2.34
N ASN A 301 7.21 -17.18 3.40
CA ASN A 301 6.30 -17.18 4.54
C ASN A 301 5.77 -15.77 4.79
N VAL A 302 4.58 -15.71 5.36
CA VAL A 302 3.91 -14.46 5.72
C VAL A 302 3.76 -14.42 7.24
N ALA A 303 4.02 -13.25 7.82
CA ALA A 303 3.71 -12.92 9.20
C ALA A 303 2.90 -11.62 9.21
N VAL A 304 1.85 -11.58 10.01
CA VAL A 304 1.01 -10.37 10.17
C VAL A 304 0.88 -10.06 11.64
N GLU A 305 1.17 -8.83 12.02
CA GLU A 305 0.93 -8.27 13.35
C GLU A 305 -0.17 -7.22 13.25
N GLY A 306 -1.25 -7.38 14.01
CA GLY A 306 -2.33 -6.38 14.12
C GLY A 306 -2.27 -5.62 15.44
N PRO A 307 -3.32 -4.83 15.75
CA PRO A 307 -3.38 -4.03 16.98
C PRO A 307 -3.27 -4.85 18.27
N ASP A 308 -3.78 -6.08 18.27
CA ASP A 308 -3.77 -7.00 19.42
C ASP A 308 -2.61 -8.01 19.38
N GLY A 309 -1.62 -7.78 18.51
CA GLY A 309 -0.43 -8.61 18.34
C GLY A 309 -0.47 -9.53 17.13
N MET A 310 0.30 -10.62 17.18
CA MET A 310 0.47 -11.54 16.04
C MET A 310 -0.84 -12.23 15.65
N ILE A 311 -1.14 -12.20 14.35
CA ILE A 311 -2.32 -12.81 13.75
C ILE A 311 -1.92 -14.11 13.08
N GLN A 312 -2.76 -15.14 13.25
CA GLN A 312 -2.60 -16.39 12.52
C GLN A 312 -2.76 -16.14 11.01
N THR A 313 -1.79 -16.61 10.23
CA THR A 313 -1.81 -16.52 8.77
C THR A 313 -1.71 -17.91 8.15
N ASP A 314 -2.59 -18.20 7.20
CA ASP A 314 -2.58 -19.47 6.47
C ASP A 314 -2.27 -19.20 4.99
N VAL A 315 -1.08 -19.56 4.52
CA VAL A 315 -0.71 -19.40 3.11
C VAL A 315 -1.43 -20.46 2.28
N ILE A 316 -2.34 -20.02 1.41
CA ILE A 316 -3.22 -20.89 0.62
C ILE A 316 -2.74 -21.08 -0.82
N ALA A 317 -1.94 -20.17 -1.37
CA ALA A 317 -1.38 -20.32 -2.71
C ALA A 317 0.00 -19.65 -2.83
N ARG A 318 0.88 -20.29 -3.62
CA ARG A 318 2.18 -19.77 -4.05
C ARG A 318 2.27 -19.95 -5.56
N ILE A 319 2.03 -18.87 -6.28
CA ILE A 319 1.94 -18.88 -7.74
C ILE A 319 3.32 -18.54 -8.31
N GLN A 320 3.84 -19.50 -9.08
CA GLN A 320 5.10 -19.36 -9.79
C GLN A 320 4.85 -19.04 -11.24
N ARG A 321 5.60 -18.08 -11.79
CA ARG A 321 5.56 -17.74 -13.21
C ARG A 321 6.98 -17.56 -13.71
N ASN A 322 7.38 -18.47 -14.60
CA ASN A 322 8.69 -18.43 -15.25
C ASN A 322 8.60 -17.54 -16.51
N GLY A 323 9.42 -16.49 -16.61
CA GLY A 323 9.51 -15.65 -17.81
C GLY A 323 8.32 -14.70 -18.04
N ARG A 324 8.02 -14.40 -19.32
CA ARG A 324 6.91 -13.52 -19.77
C ARG A 324 5.55 -14.22 -19.63
N SER A 325 5.11 -14.48 -18.40
CA SER A 325 3.77 -15.03 -18.12
C SER A 325 3.01 -14.08 -17.18
N ALA A 326 1.88 -13.55 -17.63
CA ALA A 326 1.00 -12.68 -16.86
C ALA A 326 -0.14 -13.51 -16.22
N PRO A 327 -0.66 -13.10 -15.05
CA PRO A 327 -0.12 -12.11 -14.12
C PRO A 327 1.16 -12.58 -13.40
N GLU A 328 1.84 -11.69 -12.66
CA GLU A 328 3.14 -11.94 -12.00
C GLU A 328 3.10 -13.06 -10.94
N ALA A 329 4.27 -13.56 -10.53
CA ALA A 329 4.37 -14.48 -9.39
C ALA A 329 3.75 -13.86 -8.14
N SER A 330 3.13 -14.68 -7.29
CA SER A 330 2.36 -14.16 -6.14
C SER A 330 2.29 -15.17 -4.99
N ILE A 331 2.00 -14.65 -3.80
CA ILE A 331 1.64 -15.43 -2.61
C ILE A 331 0.29 -14.93 -2.09
N VAL A 332 -0.56 -15.86 -1.65
CA VAL A 332 -1.93 -15.59 -1.19
C VAL A 332 -2.14 -16.28 0.16
N TRP A 333 -2.74 -15.58 1.11
CA TRP A 333 -3.00 -16.10 2.45
C TRP A 333 -4.34 -15.63 3.00
N HIS A 334 -4.84 -16.37 3.99
CA HIS A 334 -5.91 -15.93 4.87
C HIS A 334 -5.35 -15.35 6.16
N VAL A 335 -6.11 -14.45 6.77
CA VAL A 335 -5.83 -13.89 8.10
C VAL A 335 -6.88 -14.40 9.09
N ASN A 336 -6.43 -14.78 10.30
CA ASN A 336 -7.28 -15.18 11.43
C ASN A 336 -8.31 -16.29 11.11
N GLY A 337 -7.91 -17.28 10.31
CA GLY A 337 -8.79 -18.41 9.94
C GLY A 337 -9.98 -18.03 9.06
N ALA A 338 -10.00 -16.81 8.49
CA ALA A 338 -11.04 -16.39 7.56
C ALA A 338 -11.06 -17.29 6.31
N THR A 339 -12.26 -17.61 5.85
CA THR A 339 -12.51 -18.37 4.61
C THR A 339 -13.72 -17.75 3.91
N ASP A 340 -14.04 -18.17 2.69
CA ASP A 340 -15.24 -17.65 2.01
C ASP A 340 -16.54 -18.03 2.75
N SER A 341 -16.53 -19.13 3.51
CA SER A 341 -17.63 -19.59 4.36
C SER A 341 -17.60 -18.99 5.78
N VAL A 342 -16.46 -18.44 6.19
CA VAL A 342 -16.26 -17.72 7.46
C VAL A 342 -15.64 -16.37 7.09
N PRO A 343 -16.44 -15.44 6.54
CA PRO A 343 -15.91 -14.23 5.96
C PRO A 343 -15.14 -13.45 7.01
N PHE A 344 -13.98 -12.94 6.59
CA PHE A 344 -13.28 -11.91 7.34
C PHE A 344 -14.28 -10.76 7.52
N THR A 345 -14.79 -10.57 8.74
CA THR A 345 -15.43 -9.29 9.05
C THR A 345 -14.30 -8.29 9.01
N PRO A 346 -14.37 -7.24 8.18
CA PRO A 346 -13.39 -6.19 8.26
C PRO A 346 -13.55 -5.55 9.64
N ILE A 347 -12.60 -5.80 10.53
CA ILE A 347 -12.68 -5.39 11.93
C ILE A 347 -11.83 -4.14 12.08
N PRO A 348 -12.47 -2.98 12.17
CA PRO A 348 -12.18 -2.01 13.21
C PRO A 348 -13.05 -2.36 14.43
N ALA A 349 -12.49 -3.06 15.42
CA ALA A 349 -13.28 -3.60 16.54
C ALA A 349 -13.75 -2.52 17.52
N ASN A 350 -13.08 -1.38 17.52
CA ASN A 350 -13.07 -0.46 18.66
C ASN A 350 -13.42 0.99 18.29
N GLY A 351 -14.06 1.22 17.15
CA GLY A 351 -14.35 2.58 16.66
C GLY A 351 -13.06 3.35 16.34
N GLN A 352 -12.09 2.66 15.75
CA GLN A 352 -10.79 3.17 15.31
C GLN A 352 -10.37 2.44 14.03
N ASP A 353 -9.52 3.05 13.21
CA ASP A 353 -8.87 2.31 12.13
C ASP A 353 -7.86 1.31 12.71
N ASP A 354 -7.82 0.09 12.16
CA ASP A 354 -6.92 -0.97 12.63
C ASP A 354 -5.80 -1.21 11.61
N CYS A 355 -4.54 -1.10 12.05
CA CYS A 355 -3.36 -1.24 11.21
C CYS A 355 -2.67 -2.59 11.41
N TYR A 356 -2.19 -3.16 10.30
CA TYR A 356 -1.57 -4.46 10.21
C TYR A 356 -0.19 -4.33 9.56
N TYR A 357 0.83 -4.85 10.24
CA TYR A 357 2.20 -4.93 9.76
C TYR A 357 2.43 -6.29 9.11
N VAL A 358 2.72 -6.29 7.82
CA VAL A 358 2.86 -7.51 7.02
C VAL A 358 4.32 -7.70 6.66
N THR A 359 4.86 -8.86 7.01
CA THR A 359 6.23 -9.27 6.65
C THR A 359 6.18 -10.51 5.76
N ILE A 360 6.79 -10.43 4.57
CA ILE A 360 6.96 -11.54 3.64
C ILE A 360 8.45 -11.89 3.59
N SER A 361 8.79 -13.08 4.06
CA SER A 361 10.17 -13.58 4.13
C SER A 361 10.37 -14.79 3.24
N GLY A 362 11.62 -15.17 2.95
CA GLY A 362 11.93 -16.37 2.17
C GLY A 362 11.62 -16.29 0.68
N VAL A 363 11.41 -15.07 0.15
CA VAL A 363 11.23 -14.83 -1.29
C VAL A 363 12.60 -14.93 -1.97
N LYS A 364 12.64 -15.56 -3.14
CA LYS A 364 13.85 -15.69 -3.96
C LYS A 364 13.67 -15.01 -5.30
N THR A 365 14.76 -14.75 -6.02
CA THR A 365 14.71 -14.50 -7.46
C THR A 365 14.47 -15.81 -8.21
N ASN A 366 14.04 -15.74 -9.47
CA ASN A 366 13.95 -16.93 -10.34
C ASN A 366 15.29 -17.66 -10.55
N SER A 367 16.43 -16.99 -10.30
CA SER A 367 17.76 -17.61 -10.30
C SER A 367 18.12 -18.28 -8.97
N GLY A 368 17.23 -18.27 -7.97
CA GLY A 368 17.40 -18.91 -6.68
C GLY A 368 18.11 -18.07 -5.61
N ASN A 369 18.34 -16.78 -5.85
CA ASN A 369 18.99 -15.90 -4.85
C ASN A 369 17.97 -15.42 -3.82
N ASP A 370 18.32 -15.45 -2.54
CA ASP A 370 17.45 -14.93 -1.48
C ASP A 370 17.28 -13.40 -1.59
N LEU A 371 16.04 -12.95 -1.45
CA LEU A 371 15.69 -11.55 -1.31
C LEU A 371 15.49 -11.21 0.18
N ALA A 372 15.86 -9.99 0.56
CA ALA A 372 15.54 -9.47 1.89
C ALA A 372 14.01 -9.49 2.11
N PRO A 373 13.53 -9.71 3.36
CA PRO A 373 12.11 -9.68 3.66
C PRO A 373 11.44 -8.39 3.19
N PHE A 374 10.21 -8.49 2.70
CA PHE A 374 9.38 -7.35 2.32
C PHE A 374 8.48 -7.02 3.50
N GLU A 375 8.37 -5.73 3.81
CA GLU A 375 7.58 -5.23 4.93
C GLU A 375 6.70 -4.09 4.41
N TYR A 376 5.42 -4.13 4.75
CA TYR A 376 4.50 -3.02 4.51
C TYR A 376 3.42 -2.98 5.58
N THR A 377 2.73 -1.85 5.68
CA THR A 377 1.65 -1.66 6.64
C THR A 377 0.38 -1.30 5.90
N THR A 378 -0.71 -2.01 6.21
CA THR A 378 -2.06 -1.70 5.70
C THR A 378 -2.95 -1.32 6.87
N CYS A 379 -3.76 -0.29 6.71
CA CYS A 379 -4.69 0.18 7.75
C CYS A 379 -6.12 0.09 7.23
N LEU A 380 -6.92 -0.77 7.86
CA LEU A 380 -8.32 -0.94 7.51
C LEU A 380 -9.12 0.20 8.16
N LEU A 381 -9.71 1.04 7.32
CA LEU A 381 -10.46 2.20 7.74
C LEU A 381 -11.86 1.82 8.21
N ASP A 382 -12.24 2.38 9.35
CA ASP A 382 -13.65 2.49 9.74
C ASP A 382 -14.24 3.74 9.09
N MET A 383 -14.98 3.55 8.00
CA MET A 383 -15.60 4.65 7.24
C MET A 383 -16.65 5.43 8.05
N SER A 384 -17.10 4.92 9.20
CA SER A 384 -18.05 5.61 10.09
C SER A 384 -17.38 6.68 10.98
N LEU A 385 -16.05 6.65 11.12
CA LEU A 385 -15.33 7.61 11.95
C LEU A 385 -15.10 8.95 11.22
N PRO A 386 -15.25 10.09 11.92
CA PRO A 386 -14.98 11.40 11.34
C PRO A 386 -13.52 11.48 10.83
N GLY A 387 -13.27 12.28 9.79
CA GLY A 387 -12.00 12.36 9.04
C GLY A 387 -10.70 12.68 9.80
N ALA A 388 -10.68 12.67 11.13
CA ALA A 388 -9.46 12.75 11.93
C ALA A 388 -8.85 11.34 12.07
N GLY A 389 -7.53 11.23 11.82
CA GLY A 389 -6.78 9.97 11.73
C GLY A 389 -6.92 9.02 12.92
N ALA A 390 -6.49 7.77 12.68
CA ALA A 390 -6.41 6.68 13.67
C ALA A 390 -6.01 7.16 15.08
N PRO A 391 -6.52 6.59 16.17
CA PRO A 391 -6.00 6.87 17.50
C PRO A 391 -4.51 6.51 17.55
N ALA A 392 -3.72 7.39 18.18
CA ALA A 392 -2.29 7.18 18.34
C ALA A 392 -2.06 5.90 19.16
N THR A 393 -1.56 4.83 18.53
CA THR A 393 -1.04 3.69 19.27
C THR A 393 0.20 4.16 20.02
N THR A 394 0.11 4.13 21.34
CA THR A 394 1.21 4.53 22.22
C THR A 394 2.03 3.28 22.51
N ARG A 395 3.15 3.12 21.82
CA ARG A 395 4.11 2.05 22.11
C ARG A 395 4.98 2.53 23.28
N CYS A 396 4.72 1.99 24.46
CA CYS A 396 5.61 2.11 25.61
C CYS A 396 6.58 0.94 25.54
N PRO A 397 7.84 1.15 25.16
CA PRO A 397 8.79 0.07 25.14
C PRO A 397 9.09 -0.31 26.60
N ASP A 398 8.98 -1.60 26.95
CA ASP A 398 9.52 -2.16 28.21
C ASP A 398 11.07 -2.25 28.14
N LEU A 399 11.71 -1.19 27.63
CA LEU A 399 13.13 -1.14 27.40
C LEU A 399 13.82 -0.64 28.65
N GLU A 400 14.24 -1.57 29.48
CA GLU A 400 15.20 -1.33 30.58
C GLU A 400 16.63 -1.12 30.04
N PHE A 401 16.82 -0.43 28.91
CA PHE A 401 18.16 -0.06 28.46
C PHE A 401 18.68 1.10 29.31
N LYS A 402 19.47 0.76 30.34
CA LYS A 402 20.13 1.67 31.30
C LYS A 402 19.18 2.57 32.10
N ALA A 403 18.36 2.02 32.99
CA ALA A 403 17.81 2.69 34.20
C ALA A 403 17.16 4.10 34.09
N TRP A 404 16.84 4.61 32.89
CA TRP A 404 15.99 5.78 32.69
C TRP A 404 14.70 5.35 32.00
N ALA A 405 13.58 5.94 32.40
CA ALA A 405 12.27 5.60 31.84
C ALA A 405 12.23 6.07 30.38
N THR A 406 12.19 5.12 29.44
CA THR A 406 12.00 5.44 28.03
C THR A 406 10.60 6.03 27.84
N PRO A 407 10.45 7.21 27.21
CA PRO A 407 9.12 7.76 26.97
C PRO A 407 8.35 6.82 26.04
N CYS A 408 7.04 6.70 26.26
CA CYS A 408 6.20 6.05 25.27
C CYS A 408 6.17 6.88 24.00
N TRP A 409 6.34 6.22 22.86
CA TRP A 409 6.26 6.85 21.56
C TRP A 409 4.87 6.66 20.98
N SER A 410 4.35 7.70 20.34
CA SER A 410 3.09 7.64 19.62
C SER A 410 3.34 7.38 18.14
N GLU A 411 2.60 6.46 17.55
CA GLU A 411 2.52 6.40 16.10
C GLU A 411 1.81 7.66 15.56
N PRO A 412 2.39 8.36 14.56
CA PRO A 412 1.80 9.57 14.00
C PRO A 412 0.48 9.25 13.30
N THR A 413 -0.58 9.88 13.76
CA THR A 413 -1.94 9.75 13.21
C THR A 413 -2.13 10.65 11.98
N THR A 414 -1.32 11.69 11.85
CA THR A 414 -1.30 12.57 10.68
C THR A 414 -0.37 12.04 9.60
N PRO A 415 -0.82 12.02 8.33
CA PRO A 415 -0.11 11.41 7.21
C PRO A 415 0.79 12.40 6.49
N SER A 416 1.35 13.37 7.21
CA SER A 416 2.15 14.43 6.62
C SER A 416 3.33 14.75 7.51
N THR A 417 4.42 15.17 6.90
CA THR A 417 5.48 15.91 7.61
C THR A 417 5.27 17.41 7.39
N PRO A 418 5.76 18.28 8.28
CA PRO A 418 5.77 19.71 8.00
C PRO A 418 6.79 20.10 6.92
N PHE A 419 7.60 19.15 6.43
CA PHE A 419 8.75 19.42 5.56
C PHE A 419 8.40 19.27 4.09
N THR A 420 8.65 20.30 3.29
CA THR A 420 8.35 20.31 1.85
C THR A 420 9.35 19.50 1.02
N ASP A 421 10.51 19.15 1.60
CA ASP A 421 11.58 18.39 0.97
C ASP A 421 11.63 16.93 1.43
N VAL A 422 10.50 16.42 1.93
CA VAL A 422 10.28 15.01 2.28
C VAL A 422 8.99 14.56 1.59
N SER A 423 9.15 13.85 0.47
CA SER A 423 8.06 13.28 -0.31
C SER A 423 7.55 12.00 0.34
N HIS A 424 6.26 11.71 0.25
CA HIS A 424 5.65 10.46 0.69
C HIS A 424 6.26 9.21 0.04
N SER A 425 6.78 9.35 -1.18
CA SER A 425 7.48 8.28 -1.89
C SER A 425 8.90 8.01 -1.37
N ASP A 426 9.46 8.87 -0.51
CA ASP A 426 10.82 8.70 -0.03
C ASP A 426 10.90 7.57 1.01
N TYR A 427 11.90 6.68 0.90
CA TYR A 427 12.15 5.63 1.90
C TYR A 427 12.30 6.12 3.36
N PHE A 428 12.58 7.42 3.57
CA PHE A 428 12.71 8.05 4.88
C PHE A 428 11.47 8.84 5.30
N PHE A 429 10.39 8.87 4.50
CA PHE A 429 9.16 9.57 4.83
C PHE A 429 8.61 9.16 6.19
N ASP A 430 8.32 7.86 6.37
CA ASP A 430 7.76 7.34 7.62
C ASP A 430 8.71 7.53 8.81
N PRO A 431 10.02 7.21 8.70
CA PRO A 431 10.97 7.55 9.76
C PRO A 431 10.97 9.02 10.16
N VAL A 432 10.95 9.95 9.19
CA VAL A 432 10.96 11.39 9.46
C VAL A 432 9.63 11.85 10.07
N ARG A 433 8.51 11.36 9.56
CA ARG A 433 7.16 11.60 10.08
C ARG A 433 7.07 11.17 11.55
N TRP A 434 7.47 9.94 11.84
CA TRP A 434 7.47 9.39 13.19
C TRP A 434 8.38 10.17 14.14
N MET A 435 9.61 10.48 13.72
CA MET A 435 10.53 11.29 14.54
C MET A 435 10.00 12.70 14.81
N THR A 436 9.24 13.27 13.87
CA THR A 436 8.67 14.61 14.02
C THR A 436 7.53 14.60 15.02
N ALA A 437 6.60 13.64 14.91
CA ALA A 437 5.50 13.49 15.85
C ALA A 437 5.96 13.23 17.28
N ASN A 438 7.06 12.47 17.43
CA ASN A 438 7.67 12.19 18.73
C ASN A 438 8.67 13.26 19.19
N ASN A 439 8.72 14.43 18.53
CA ASN A 439 9.62 15.55 18.86
C ASN A 439 11.12 15.21 18.88
N ILE A 440 11.52 14.13 18.22
CA ILE A 440 12.92 13.70 18.10
C ILE A 440 13.65 14.62 17.11
N THR A 441 13.01 14.95 15.99
CA THR A 441 13.51 15.93 15.02
C THR A 441 12.59 17.15 14.89
N ARG A 442 13.17 18.27 14.44
CA ARG A 442 12.45 19.52 14.12
C ARG A 442 12.84 20.06 12.74
N GLY A 443 13.51 19.26 11.92
CA GLY A 443 14.11 19.71 10.66
C GLY A 443 15.33 20.60 10.86
N VAL A 444 15.83 21.15 9.76
CA VAL A 444 16.83 22.24 9.74
C VAL A 444 16.17 23.62 9.68
N ALA A 445 14.89 23.65 9.28
CA ALA A 445 13.97 24.79 9.34
C ALA A 445 12.55 24.25 9.61
N PRO A 446 11.57 25.11 9.95
CA PRO A 446 10.19 24.66 10.23
C PRO A 446 9.56 23.81 9.11
N ASP A 447 9.90 24.10 7.86
CA ASP A 447 9.37 23.49 6.65
C ASP A 447 10.42 22.71 5.84
N ARG A 448 11.62 22.50 6.40
CA ARG A 448 12.72 21.82 5.71
C ARG A 448 13.44 20.79 6.58
N PHE A 449 13.50 19.55 6.13
CA PHE A 449 14.22 18.46 6.80
C PHE A 449 15.66 18.30 6.34
N ASP A 450 15.96 18.54 5.06
CA ASP A 450 17.24 18.30 4.39
C ASP A 450 17.70 16.83 4.39
N PRO A 451 16.91 15.88 3.84
CA PRO A 451 17.17 14.44 3.99
C PRO A 451 18.49 13.98 3.38
N ASN A 452 18.96 14.65 2.31
CA ASN A 452 20.22 14.34 1.64
C ASN A 452 21.42 15.04 2.27
N GLY A 453 21.20 16.00 3.19
CA GLY A 453 22.25 16.65 3.94
C GLY A 453 22.94 15.67 4.90
N LEU A 454 24.24 15.87 5.13
CA LEU A 454 25.00 15.04 6.07
C LEU A 454 24.56 15.33 7.51
N VAL A 455 24.36 14.28 8.31
CA VAL A 455 24.04 14.43 9.73
C VAL A 455 25.33 14.68 10.53
N SER A 456 25.33 15.70 11.39
CA SER A 456 26.47 15.97 12.26
C SER A 456 26.46 15.11 13.53
N ARG A 457 27.61 14.99 14.19
CA ARG A 457 27.72 14.29 15.49
C ARG A 457 26.84 14.90 16.57
N ALA A 458 26.75 16.22 16.63
CA ALA A 458 25.84 16.92 17.53
C ALA A 458 24.37 16.61 17.24
N GLN A 459 23.97 16.60 15.96
CA GLN A 459 22.59 16.25 15.56
C GLN A 459 22.27 14.80 15.93
N THR A 460 23.17 13.88 15.62
CA THR A 460 23.01 12.45 15.95
C THR A 460 22.76 12.24 17.44
N VAL A 461 23.64 12.77 18.30
CA VAL A 461 23.47 12.63 19.76
C VAL A 461 22.23 13.36 20.27
N THR A 462 21.86 14.48 19.66
CA THR A 462 20.62 15.19 20.03
C THR A 462 19.37 14.38 19.70
N PHE A 463 19.35 13.65 18.58
CA PHE A 463 18.26 12.74 18.25
C PHE A 463 18.16 11.62 19.27
N LEU A 464 19.28 10.98 19.62
CA LEU A 464 19.28 9.89 20.62
C LEU A 464 18.88 10.39 22.02
N TRP A 465 19.31 11.58 22.40
CA TRP A 465 18.92 12.19 23.67
C TRP A 465 17.43 12.49 23.74
N ARG A 466 16.81 12.98 22.65
CA ARG A 466 15.36 13.21 22.58
C ARG A 466 14.57 11.91 22.51
N LEU A 467 15.08 10.92 21.77
CA LEU A 467 14.56 9.56 21.77
C LEU A 467 14.50 9.03 23.22
N ALA A 468 15.50 9.36 24.03
CA ALA A 468 15.58 9.02 25.43
C ALA A 468 14.70 9.86 26.38
N GLY A 469 13.87 10.77 25.87
CA GLY A 469 13.04 11.66 26.69
C GLY A 469 13.77 12.90 27.22
N SER A 470 14.93 13.23 26.65
CA SER A 470 15.75 14.39 27.02
C SER A 470 16.13 14.47 28.51
N PRO A 471 16.65 13.38 29.11
CA PRO A 471 17.06 13.37 30.52
C PRO A 471 18.15 14.41 30.79
N ALA A 472 18.02 15.13 31.90
CA ALA A 472 19.03 16.11 32.29
C ALA A 472 20.35 15.38 32.67
N PRO A 473 21.51 15.79 32.11
CA PRO A 473 22.79 15.24 32.53
C PRO A 473 23.08 15.63 33.98
N SER A 474 23.82 14.81 34.71
CA SER A 474 24.21 15.16 36.08
C SER A 474 25.09 16.41 36.12
N ALA A 475 25.17 17.06 37.28
CA ALA A 475 26.04 18.22 37.47
C ALA A 475 27.53 17.92 37.16
N ASN A 476 27.95 16.66 37.35
CA ASN A 476 29.33 16.20 37.13
C ASN A 476 29.51 15.46 35.79
N ALA A 477 28.49 15.44 34.91
CA ALA A 477 28.60 14.78 33.61
C ALA A 477 29.78 15.33 32.80
N PRO A 478 30.57 14.47 32.12
CA PRO A 478 31.77 14.87 31.40
C PRO A 478 31.52 15.97 30.36
N THR A 479 32.51 16.85 30.19
CA THR A 479 32.47 17.95 29.22
C THR A 479 33.60 17.81 28.19
N PHE A 480 33.39 18.34 26.99
CA PHE A 480 34.42 18.45 25.96
C PHE A 480 34.78 19.93 25.74
N SER A 481 36.03 20.21 25.40
CA SER A 481 36.55 21.58 25.24
C SER A 481 35.87 22.36 24.10
N ASP A 482 35.37 21.65 23.09
CA ASP A 482 34.68 22.19 21.92
C ASP A 482 33.14 22.17 22.05
N VAL A 483 32.64 21.95 23.27
CA VAL A 483 31.20 21.93 23.58
C VAL A 483 30.91 22.90 24.73
N SER A 484 30.54 24.13 24.38
CA SER A 484 30.27 25.20 25.33
C SER A 484 28.79 25.28 25.77
N PRO A 485 28.50 25.75 27.00
CA PRO A 485 27.13 26.04 27.42
C PRO A 485 26.39 26.97 26.44
N GLY A 486 25.10 26.73 26.25
CA GLY A 486 24.24 27.53 25.36
C GLY A 486 24.09 26.99 23.94
N HIS A 487 24.92 26.01 23.52
CA HIS A 487 24.64 25.25 22.30
C HIS A 487 23.45 24.31 22.50
N TYR A 488 22.62 24.14 21.47
CA TYR A 488 21.43 23.27 21.53
C TYR A 488 21.73 21.80 21.88
N PHE A 489 22.96 21.36 21.62
CA PHE A 489 23.45 20.01 21.85
C PHE A 489 24.25 19.87 23.14
N TYR A 490 24.42 20.94 23.92
CA TYR A 490 25.29 20.93 25.11
C TYR A 490 24.89 19.82 26.10
N ASP A 491 23.63 19.80 26.52
CA ASP A 491 23.15 18.80 27.48
C ASP A 491 23.09 17.39 26.87
N ALA A 492 22.71 17.28 25.60
CA ALA A 492 22.68 16.01 24.89
C ALA A 492 24.07 15.35 24.83
N VAL A 493 25.12 16.13 24.55
CA VAL A 493 26.50 15.62 24.51
C VAL A 493 26.99 15.22 25.90
N ARG A 494 26.69 16.01 26.93
CA ARG A 494 27.04 15.66 28.32
C ARG A 494 26.35 14.39 28.79
N TRP A 495 25.05 14.26 28.50
CA TRP A 495 24.27 13.06 28.79
C TRP A 495 24.84 11.83 28.07
N ALA A 496 25.17 11.96 26.78
CA ALA A 496 25.74 10.86 26.01
C ALA A 496 27.13 10.46 26.52
N ALA A 497 27.93 11.41 27.01
CA ALA A 497 29.23 11.11 27.61
C ALA A 497 29.07 10.39 28.96
N GLU A 498 28.17 10.88 29.81
CA GLU A 498 27.83 10.26 31.10
C GLU A 498 27.34 8.82 30.95
N ASN A 499 26.54 8.53 29.92
CA ASN A 499 25.98 7.21 29.66
C ASN A 499 26.87 6.30 28.80
N ASN A 500 28.13 6.72 28.56
CA ASN A 500 29.11 6.02 27.72
C ASN A 500 28.69 5.80 26.26
N ILE A 501 27.71 6.56 25.76
CA ILE A 501 27.30 6.54 24.35
C ILE A 501 28.42 7.14 23.47
N THR A 502 29.07 8.20 23.95
CA THR A 502 30.23 8.80 23.27
C THR A 502 31.43 8.95 24.20
N LYS A 503 32.64 8.78 23.63
CA LYS A 503 33.92 9.05 24.30
C LYS A 503 34.68 10.23 23.69
N GLY A 504 34.05 10.95 22.76
CA GLY A 504 34.72 11.97 21.93
C GLY A 504 35.77 11.36 21.00
N TYR A 505 36.75 12.17 20.58
CA TYR A 505 37.88 11.75 19.75
C TYR A 505 39.14 11.41 20.57
N GLY A 506 39.06 11.36 21.90
CA GLY A 506 40.19 11.03 22.78
C GLY A 506 41.14 12.19 23.11
N SER A 507 41.01 13.35 22.45
CA SER A 507 41.78 14.59 22.71
C SER A 507 41.10 15.58 23.67
N GLY A 508 40.02 15.16 24.34
CA GLY A 508 39.14 16.07 25.08
C GLY A 508 38.11 16.81 24.20
N GLU A 509 38.06 16.50 22.90
CA GLU A 509 37.12 17.07 21.93
C GLU A 509 36.02 16.08 21.53
N PHE A 510 34.83 16.59 21.24
CA PHE A 510 33.69 15.82 20.73
C PHE A 510 33.56 15.88 19.20
N GLY A 511 33.90 17.01 18.58
CA GLY A 511 33.73 17.32 17.17
C GLY A 511 32.27 17.51 16.74
N PRO A 512 31.49 18.43 17.35
CA PRO A 512 30.04 18.53 17.17
C PRO A 512 29.57 18.77 15.72
N HIS A 513 30.37 19.48 14.93
CA HIS A 513 30.04 19.84 13.54
C HIS A 513 30.59 18.86 12.50
N ARG A 514 31.35 17.84 12.91
CA ARG A 514 31.86 16.84 11.98
C ARG A 514 30.70 15.92 11.53
N PRO A 515 30.64 15.51 10.26
CA PRO A 515 29.71 14.49 9.81
C PRO A 515 29.89 13.20 10.61
N THR A 516 28.79 12.53 10.93
CA THR A 516 28.80 11.19 11.54
C THR A 516 28.87 10.13 10.45
N THR A 517 29.84 9.22 10.54
CA THR A 517 29.89 8.07 9.61
C THR A 517 28.82 7.04 9.96
N ARG A 518 28.43 6.20 9.01
CA ARG A 518 27.47 5.11 9.23
C ARG A 518 27.90 4.20 10.39
N ALA A 519 29.18 3.81 10.46
CA ALA A 519 29.71 3.00 11.56
C ALA A 519 29.64 3.73 12.91
N GLN A 520 29.93 5.03 12.96
CA GLN A 520 29.79 5.82 14.18
C GLN A 520 28.33 5.91 14.63
N PHE A 521 27.40 6.08 13.70
CA PHE A 521 25.97 6.18 14.01
C PHE A 521 25.46 4.89 14.66
N VAL A 522 25.71 3.73 14.03
CA VAL A 522 25.28 2.44 14.60
C VAL A 522 26.02 2.09 15.89
N THR A 523 27.27 2.55 16.06
CA THR A 523 27.99 2.43 17.34
C THR A 523 27.33 3.22 18.46
N PHE A 524 26.79 4.40 18.17
CA PHE A 524 26.02 5.16 19.17
C PHE A 524 24.71 4.45 19.55
N LEU A 525 24.00 3.88 18.58
CA LEU A 525 22.80 3.06 18.84
C LEU A 525 23.14 1.80 19.65
N TRP A 526 24.21 1.10 19.29
CA TRP A 526 24.67 -0.10 19.99
C TRP A 526 24.99 0.20 21.46
N ARG A 527 25.67 1.32 21.74
CA ARG A 527 25.96 1.76 23.12
C ARG A 527 24.74 2.27 23.89
N LEU A 528 23.78 2.85 23.17
CA LEU A 528 22.50 3.23 23.73
C LEU A 528 21.73 2.00 24.18
N ALA A 529 21.78 0.91 23.40
CA ALA A 529 21.22 -0.41 23.71
C ALA A 529 22.03 -1.22 24.73
N ASP A 530 22.98 -0.60 25.43
CA ASP A 530 23.90 -1.26 26.38
C ASP A 530 24.79 -2.35 25.78
N GLU A 531 25.32 -2.09 24.58
CA GLU A 531 26.34 -2.91 23.92
C GLU A 531 25.95 -4.40 23.80
N PRO A 532 24.77 -4.73 23.26
CA PRO A 532 24.26 -6.10 23.18
C PRO A 532 25.21 -6.99 22.36
N GLN A 533 25.14 -8.30 22.63
CA GLN A 533 25.96 -9.27 21.92
C GLN A 533 25.72 -9.18 20.39
N SER A 534 26.79 -9.29 19.63
CA SER A 534 26.77 -9.24 18.18
C SER A 534 26.99 -10.64 17.59
N ASP A 535 26.12 -11.04 16.66
CA ASP A 535 26.22 -12.32 15.94
C ASP A 535 27.14 -12.26 14.70
N GLY A 536 27.75 -11.09 14.44
CA GLY A 536 28.65 -10.86 13.31
C GLY A 536 27.94 -10.30 12.07
N HIS A 537 28.68 -10.15 10.97
CA HIS A 537 28.16 -9.61 9.72
C HIS A 537 28.84 -10.21 8.50
N ASN A 538 28.20 -10.09 7.33
CA ASN A 538 28.72 -10.52 6.04
C ASN A 538 29.35 -9.38 5.21
N PHE A 539 29.62 -8.22 5.83
CA PHE A 539 30.18 -7.06 5.15
C PHE A 539 31.70 -7.11 5.03
N ASP A 540 32.21 -7.21 3.81
CA ASP A 540 33.64 -7.33 3.51
C ASP A 540 34.43 -6.05 3.77
N ASP A 541 33.75 -4.89 3.79
CA ASP A 541 34.37 -3.58 3.98
C ASP A 541 34.42 -3.12 5.45
N VAL A 542 33.85 -3.90 6.37
CA VAL A 542 33.95 -3.66 7.81
C VAL A 542 35.19 -4.40 8.33
N THR A 543 36.30 -3.67 8.40
CA THR A 543 37.62 -4.26 8.69
C THR A 543 38.22 -3.80 10.01
N ALA A 544 37.82 -2.62 10.51
CA ALA A 544 38.34 -2.10 11.77
C ALA A 544 37.68 -2.79 12.96
N SER A 545 38.48 -3.22 13.95
CA SER A 545 38.01 -3.98 15.11
C SER A 545 36.89 -3.28 15.89
N TRP A 546 36.95 -1.95 16.00
CA TRP A 546 35.94 -1.17 16.71
C TRP A 546 34.56 -1.16 16.03
N GLN A 547 34.49 -1.49 14.73
CA GLN A 547 33.25 -1.48 13.95
C GLN A 547 32.51 -2.83 14.04
N GLN A 548 33.24 -3.93 14.25
CA GLN A 548 32.76 -5.30 14.10
C GLN A 548 31.47 -5.57 14.90
N SER A 549 31.50 -5.35 16.22
CA SER A 549 30.37 -5.65 17.09
C SER A 549 29.16 -4.76 16.83
N ALA A 550 29.37 -3.45 16.72
CA ALA A 550 28.26 -2.52 16.50
C ALA A 550 27.59 -2.73 15.14
N VAL A 551 28.36 -2.96 14.08
CA VAL A 551 27.82 -3.21 12.74
C VAL A 551 27.17 -4.59 12.68
N GLY A 552 27.77 -5.62 13.30
CA GLY A 552 27.22 -6.96 13.37
C GLY A 552 25.85 -6.99 14.06
N TRP A 553 25.76 -6.41 15.25
CA TRP A 553 24.48 -6.27 15.96
C TRP A 553 23.45 -5.46 15.15
N ALA A 554 23.86 -4.34 14.55
CA ALA A 554 22.95 -3.53 13.76
C ALA A 554 22.43 -4.28 12.50
N ALA A 555 23.24 -5.16 11.92
CA ALA A 555 22.84 -5.99 10.80
C ALA A 555 21.87 -7.09 11.23
N SER A 556 22.21 -7.84 12.29
CA SER A 556 21.37 -8.95 12.78
C SER A 556 20.03 -8.47 13.36
N SER A 557 20.00 -7.26 13.92
CA SER A 557 18.78 -6.64 14.48
C SER A 557 17.96 -5.88 13.42
N GLY A 558 18.28 -5.99 12.13
CA GLY A 558 17.54 -5.34 11.05
C GLY A 558 17.67 -3.81 10.99
N ILE A 559 18.55 -3.20 11.79
CA ILE A 559 18.77 -1.74 11.81
C ILE A 559 19.39 -1.27 10.48
N THR A 560 20.21 -2.11 9.85
CA THR A 560 20.86 -1.83 8.57
C THR A 560 20.94 -3.07 7.67
N ASN A 561 20.67 -2.88 6.38
CA ASN A 561 20.88 -3.91 5.34
C ASN A 561 22.22 -3.73 4.59
N GLY A 562 23.02 -2.74 4.99
CA GLY A 562 24.19 -2.31 4.21
C GLY A 562 23.80 -1.43 3.03
N ILE A 563 24.79 -1.05 2.22
CA ILE A 563 24.59 -0.40 0.92
C ILE A 563 24.56 -1.40 -0.24
N SER A 564 24.98 -2.64 0.03
CA SER A 564 24.80 -3.81 -0.79
C SER A 564 24.83 -5.05 0.11
N PRO A 565 24.51 -6.26 -0.39
CA PRO A 565 24.55 -7.48 0.40
C PRO A 565 25.90 -7.76 1.10
N THR A 566 27.01 -7.27 0.55
CA THR A 566 28.37 -7.50 1.07
C THR A 566 29.12 -6.23 1.46
N LYS A 567 28.49 -5.05 1.38
CA LYS A 567 29.11 -3.77 1.76
C LYS A 567 28.23 -2.97 2.72
N PHE A 568 28.81 -2.51 3.82
CA PHE A 568 28.16 -1.61 4.77
C PHE A 568 28.47 -0.13 4.50
N GLY A 569 29.67 0.16 4.00
CA GLY A 569 30.24 1.49 3.85
C GLY A 569 30.49 2.19 5.19
N PRO A 570 31.35 1.64 6.08
CA PRO A 570 31.49 2.11 7.46
C PRO A 570 31.96 3.56 7.60
N ASP A 571 32.80 4.03 6.67
CA ASP A 571 33.41 5.36 6.70
C ASP A 571 32.63 6.42 5.92
N MET A 572 31.54 6.04 5.24
CA MET A 572 30.69 7.00 4.56
C MET A 572 29.92 7.82 5.58
N ALA A 573 29.87 9.14 5.36
CA ALA A 573 29.03 10.03 6.15
C ALA A 573 27.55 9.66 5.94
N ALA A 574 26.79 9.56 7.04
CA ALA A 574 25.36 9.29 6.99
C ALA A 574 24.59 10.56 6.61
N THR A 575 23.55 10.40 5.80
CA THR A 575 22.60 11.49 5.54
C THR A 575 21.55 11.58 6.65
N ARG A 576 20.81 12.69 6.71
CA ARG A 576 19.73 12.88 7.67
C ARG A 576 18.55 11.92 7.44
N GLY A 577 18.25 11.56 6.20
CA GLY A 577 17.28 10.52 5.85
C GLY A 577 17.72 9.14 6.38
N GLN A 578 18.97 8.75 6.14
CA GLN A 578 19.53 7.51 6.68
C GLN A 578 19.53 7.47 8.22
N ALA A 579 19.88 8.59 8.86
CA ALA A 579 19.82 8.72 10.31
C ALA A 579 18.41 8.48 10.85
N ALA A 580 17.39 9.04 10.20
CA ALA A 580 16.00 8.82 10.58
C ALA A 580 15.60 7.34 10.43
N THR A 581 15.94 6.72 9.30
CA THR A 581 15.68 5.30 9.06
C THR A 581 16.36 4.40 10.09
N PHE A 582 17.63 4.66 10.45
CA PHE A 582 18.31 3.89 11.50
C PHE A 582 17.63 4.00 12.86
N ILE A 583 17.21 5.21 13.26
CA ILE A 583 16.50 5.42 14.53
C ILE A 583 15.16 4.70 14.52
N ARG A 584 14.39 4.79 13.43
CA ARG A 584 13.08 4.12 13.34
C ARG A 584 13.22 2.60 13.37
N ARG A 585 14.18 2.04 12.64
CA ARG A 585 14.44 0.59 12.66
C ARG A 585 14.97 0.11 13.99
N PHE A 586 15.84 0.88 14.64
CA PHE A 586 16.26 0.62 16.00
C PHE A 586 15.04 0.49 16.91
N VAL A 587 14.13 1.46 16.89
CA VAL A 587 12.90 1.43 17.70
C VAL A 587 11.98 0.25 17.37
N ASN A 588 11.84 -0.12 16.10
CA ASN A 588 10.96 -1.23 15.71
C ASN A 588 11.52 -2.60 16.11
N GLY A 589 12.85 -2.76 16.10
CA GLY A 589 13.54 -3.99 16.50
C GLY A 589 13.73 -4.16 18.01
N LEU A 590 13.23 -3.22 18.82
CA LEU A 590 13.15 -3.27 20.28
C LEU A 590 11.79 -3.80 20.71
#